data_AF-A0A4Y8KVX7-F1
#
_entry.id   AF-A0A4Y8KVX7-F1
#
_cell.length_a   1.000
_cell.length_b   1.000
_cell.length_c   1.000
_cell.angle_alpha   90.00
_cell.angle_beta   90.00
_cell.angle_gamma   90.00
#
_symmetry.space_group_name_H-M   'P 1'
#
loop_
_entity.id
_entity.type
_entity.pdbx_description
1 polymer ?
#
loop_
_entity_poly.entity_id
_entity_poly.type
_entity_poly.pdbx_seq_one_letter_code
_entity_poly.pdbx_strand_id
1 'polypeptide(L)' 'MNDLVKSELFSLLANDSQTVSNDTMKRAYEDFVEKVKILNQSENNYAVIIRTLNLTRIELTALQTVFLYEQGEKCT' A
#
# COMPACT_ATOMS: atom_id res chain seq x y z
N MET A 1 10.97 -5.56 -6.80
CA MET A 1 12.40 -5.87 -6.61
C MET A 1 13.28 -5.37 -7.75
N ASN A 2 12.98 -5.65 -9.03
CA ASN A 2 13.85 -5.30 -10.17
C ASN A 2 14.19 -3.80 -10.29
N ASP A 3 13.24 -2.91 -9.95
CA ASP A 3 13.47 -1.47 -10.06
C ASP A 3 14.33 -0.90 -8.91
N LEU A 4 14.38 -1.58 -7.76
CA LEU A 4 15.23 -1.22 -6.63
C LEU A 4 16.70 -1.55 -6.90
N VAL A 5 16.96 -2.72 -7.50
CA VAL A 5 18.31 -3.18 -7.88
C VAL A 5 18.93 -2.27 -8.95
N LYS A 6 18.11 -1.58 -9.75
CA LYS A 6 18.54 -0.59 -10.76
C LYS A 6 18.75 0.82 -10.18
N SER A 7 18.61 1.01 -8.87
CA SER A 7 18.84 2.32 -8.27
C SER A 7 20.31 2.73 -8.37
N GLU A 8 20.53 4.05 -8.41
CA GLU A 8 21.87 4.64 -8.42
C GLU A 8 22.73 4.14 -7.26
N LEU A 9 22.14 3.90 -6.08
CA LEU A 9 22.85 3.35 -4.93
C LEU A 9 23.56 2.02 -5.25
N PHE A 10 22.87 1.08 -5.90
CA PHE A 10 23.49 -0.21 -6.25
C PHE A 10 24.56 -0.05 -7.35
N SER A 11 24.35 0.85 -8.30
CA SER A 11 25.37 1.17 -9.30
C SER A 11 26.64 1.75 -8.66
N LEU A 12 26.49 2.66 -7.68
CA LEU A 12 27.60 3.26 -6.95
C LEU A 12 28.33 2.24 -6.07
N LEU A 13 27.60 1.32 -5.43
CA LEU A 13 28.18 0.25 -4.62
C LEU A 13 28.88 -0.83 -5.45
N ALA A 14 28.42 -1.10 -6.67
CA ALA A 14 29.02 -2.07 -7.58
C ALA A 14 30.30 -1.55 -8.25
N ASN A 15 30.44 -0.22 -8.38
CA ASN A 15 31.59 0.41 -9.02
C ASN A 15 32.69 0.69 -7.99
N ASP A 16 33.56 -0.30 -7.76
CA ASP A 16 34.72 -0.24 -6.86
C ASP A 16 35.85 0.71 -7.32
N SER A 17 35.86 1.08 -8.60
CA SER A 17 36.91 1.92 -9.20
C SER A 17 36.72 3.42 -9.01
N GLN A 18 35.55 3.88 -8.51
CA GLN A 18 35.23 5.30 -8.44
C GLN A 18 35.18 5.80 -7.00
N THR A 19 36.00 6.81 -6.68
CA THR A 19 35.86 7.55 -5.41
C THR A 19 34.63 8.44 -5.50
N VAL A 20 33.55 8.03 -4.83
CA VAL A 20 32.29 8.76 -4.76
C VAL A 20 32.30 9.64 -3.51
N SER A 21 31.82 10.88 -3.61
CA SER A 21 31.69 11.75 -2.44
C SER A 21 30.58 11.26 -1.49
N ASN A 22 30.75 11.51 -0.19
CA ASN A 22 29.73 11.18 0.82
C ASN A 22 28.38 11.83 0.49
N ASP A 23 28.36 13.04 -0.08
CA ASP A 23 27.12 13.73 -0.46
C ASP A 23 26.37 13.01 -1.59
N THR A 24 27.09 12.48 -2.58
CA THR A 24 26.49 11.69 -3.65
C THR A 24 25.97 10.35 -3.11
N MET A 25 26.74 9.69 -2.24
CA MET A 25 26.30 8.45 -1.60
C MET A 25 25.05 8.65 -0.74
N LYS A 26 25.00 9.75 0.03
CA LYS A 26 23.86 10.12 0.85
C LYS A 26 22.60 10.36 0.01
N ARG A 27 22.71 11.14 -1.07
CA ARG A 27 21.59 11.40 -1.98
C ARG A 27 21.06 10.11 -2.60
N ALA A 28 21.95 9.24 -3.09
CA ALA A 28 21.55 7.96 -3.67
C ALA A 28 20.86 7.04 -2.66
N TYR A 29 21.28 7.07 -1.39
CA TYR A 29 20.63 6.35 -0.30
C TYR A 29 19.24 6.91 0.05
N GLU A 30 19.10 8.23 0.18
CA GLU A 30 17.82 8.88 0.46
C GLU A 30 16.78 8.57 -0.64
N ASP A 31 17.18 8.65 -1.90
CA ASP A 31 16.36 8.28 -3.06
C ASP A 31 15.95 6.81 -3.06
N PHE A 32 16.86 5.91 -2.69
CA PHE A 32 16.57 4.48 -2.56
C PHE A 32 15.51 4.22 -1.48
N VAL A 33 15.68 4.83 -0.30
CA VAL A 33 14.74 4.69 0.82
C VAL A 33 13.34 5.18 0.44
N GLU A 34 13.24 6.30 -0.28
CA GLU A 34 11.95 6.83 -0.72
C GLU A 34 11.24 5.88 -1.71
N LYS A 35 11.98 5.30 -2.66
CA LYS A 35 11.45 4.27 -3.58
C LYS A 35 10.96 3.04 -2.83
N VAL A 36 11.67 2.60 -1.78
CA VAL A 36 11.24 1.48 -0.93
C VAL A 36 9.94 1.80 -0.21
N LYS A 37 9.80 3.00 0.37
CA LYS A 37 8.56 3.43 1.03
C LYS A 37 7.37 3.42 0.08
N ILE A 38 7.52 3.97 -1.13
CA ILE A 38 6.44 4.02 -2.13
C ILE A 38 5.98 2.60 -2.51
N LEU A 39 6.92 1.68 -2.74
CA LEU A 39 6.59 0.28 -3.05
C LEU A 39 5.84 -0.41 -1.90
N ASN A 40 6.26 -0.15 -0.67
CA ASN A 40 5.66 -0.73 0.54
C ASN A 40 4.30 -0.09 0.92
N GLN A 41 3.96 1.09 0.38
CA GLN A 41 2.67 1.73 0.62
C GLN A 41 1.50 1.03 -0.09
N SER A 42 1.77 0.14 -1.06
CA SER A 42 0.73 -0.58 -1.80
C SER A 42 -0.08 -1.58 -0.95
N GLU A 43 0.47 -2.10 0.15
CA GLU A 43 -0.26 -2.99 1.08
C GLU A 43 -1.40 -2.26 1.83
N ASN A 44 -1.25 -0.94 2.05
CA ASN A 44 -2.26 -0.15 2.77
C ASN A 44 -3.56 -0.04 1.97
N ASN A 45 -3.49 0.00 0.63
CA ASN A 45 -4.68 0.03 -0.21
C ASN A 45 -5.48 -1.27 -0.12
N TYR A 46 -4.83 -2.44 -0.07
CA TYR A 46 -5.55 -3.71 0.07
C TYR A 46 -6.23 -3.85 1.42
N ALA A 47 -5.54 -3.52 2.52
CA ALA A 47 -6.13 -3.55 3.85
C ALA A 47 -7.31 -2.57 3.97
N VAL A 48 -7.19 -1.37 3.41
CA VAL A 48 -8.27 -0.37 3.36
C VAL A 48 -9.43 -0.87 2.50
N ILE A 49 -9.18 -1.41 1.31
CA ILE A 49 -10.21 -1.96 0.42
C ILE A 49 -10.96 -3.11 1.11
N ILE A 50 -10.25 -4.06 1.71
CA ILE A 50 -10.86 -5.21 2.41
C ILE A 50 -11.69 -4.74 3.60
N ARG A 51 -11.19 -3.76 4.37
CA ARG A 51 -11.93 -3.19 5.51
C ARG A 51 -13.21 -2.49 5.04
N THR A 52 -13.13 -1.69 3.99
CA THR A 52 -14.30 -1.01 3.40
C THR A 52 -15.33 -2.02 2.90
N LEU A 53 -14.90 -3.04 2.14
CA LEU A 53 -15.80 -4.09 1.64
C LEU A 53 -16.50 -4.85 2.77
N ASN A 54 -15.78 -5.18 3.85
CA ASN A 54 -16.37 -5.87 5.00
C ASN A 54 -17.40 -5.00 5.73
N LEU A 55 -17.13 -3.70 5.91
CA LEU A 55 -18.08 -2.76 6.50
C LEU A 55 -19.34 -2.62 5.64
N THR A 56 -19.18 -2.43 4.32
CA THR A 56 -20.32 -2.36 3.38
C THR A 56 -21.17 -3.62 3.41
N ARG A 57 -20.55 -4.81 3.51
CA ARG A 57 -21.30 -6.08 3.63
C ARG A 57 -22.15 -6.12 4.90
N ILE A 58 -21.58 -5.72 6.05
CA ILE A 58 -22.29 -5.68 7.33
C ILE A 58 -23.48 -4.73 7.25
N GLU A 59 -23.29 -3.53 6.70
CA GLU A 59 -24.36 -2.54 6.53
C GLU A 59 -25.48 -3.06 5.62
N LEU A 60 -25.15 -3.69 4.49
CA LEU A 60 -26.13 -4.29 3.59
C LEU A 60 -26.93 -5.42 4.28
N THR A 61 -26.27 -6.29 5.05
CA THR A 61 -26.97 -7.34 5.81
C THR A 61 -27.89 -6.76 6.87
N ALA A 62 -27.46 -5.69 7.57
CA ALA A 62 -28.31 -4.99 8.52
C ALA A 62 -29.54 -4.38 7.84
N LEU A 63 -29.35 -3.69 6.71
CA LEU A 63 -30.45 -3.11 5.92
C LEU A 63 -31.41 -4.18 5.40
N GLN A 64 -30.90 -5.31 4.91
CA GLN A 64 -31.74 -6.44 4.50
C GLN A 64 -32.57 -6.97 5.66
N THR A 65 -31.99 -7.06 6.85
CA THR A 65 -32.70 -7.52 8.05
C THR A 65 -33.83 -6.56 8.43
N VAL A 66 -33.56 -5.25 8.42
CA VAL A 66 -34.58 -4.22 8.68
C VAL A 66 -35.71 -4.29 7.65
N PHE A 67 -35.37 -4.38 6.36
CA PHE A 67 -36.34 -4.46 5.28
C PHE A 67 -37.25 -5.69 5.40
N LEU A 68 -36.69 -6.86 5.74
CA LEU A 68 -37.46 -8.09 5.95
C LEU A 68 -38.37 -8.02 7.18
N TYR A 69 -37.88 -7.39 8.27
CA TYR A 69 -38.69 -7.18 9.46
C TYR A 69 -39.90 -6.26 9.18
N GLU A 70 -39.68 -5.15 8.47
CA GLU A 70 -40.74 -4.22 8.05
C GLU A 70 -41.73 -4.84 7.04
N GLN A 71 -41.30 -5.79 6.22
CA GLN A 71 -42.21 -6.56 5.35
C GLN A 71 -43.03 -7.59 6.14
N GLY A 72 -42.47 -8.19 7.18
CA GLY A 72 -43.19 -9.14 8.06
C GLY A 72 -44.29 -8.49 8.88
N GLU A 73 -44.10 -7.24 9.34
CA GLU A 73 -45.12 -6.49 10.09
C GLU A 73 -46.27 -5.96 9.21
N LYS A 74 -46.16 -6.01 7.88
CA LYS A 74 -47.27 -5.64 6.97
C LYS A 74 -48.34 -6.73 6.79
N CYS A 75 -48.15 -7.90 7.41
CA CYS A 75 -49.13 -8.98 7.45
C CYS A 75 -49.71 -9.17 8.86
N THR A 76 -50.39 -8.15 9.39
CA THR A 76 -51.37 -8.27 10.48
C THR A 76 -52.57 -7.37 10.21
#